data_AF-A0A9W9VDK4-F1
#
_entry.id   AF-A0A9W9VDK4-F1
#
_cell.length_a   1.000
_cell.length_b   1.000
_cell.length_c   1.000
_cell.angle_alpha   90.00
_cell.angle_beta   90.00
_cell.angle_gamma   90.00
#
_symmetry.space_group_name_H-M   'P 1'
#
loop_
_entity.id
_entity.type
_entity.pdbx_description
1 polymer ?
#
loop_
_entity_poly.entity_id
_entity_poly.type
_entity_poly.pdbx_seq_one_letter_code
_entity_poly.pdbx_strand_id
1 'polypeptide(L)'
;MGPYLDRERSTSPSSNWQETLHGTAALRRTASTEKNNGSSRSHAACRLRIVNPSADVVEDGYLYLIDLAGSETARDIAEHGADRMKETREINISLSILKDCIRSITDANSSRSSKKPYVPFRQSTLTKTLKNVFDPSSNRKCKTGVLACIDPSFLDTVATKNTLRYAEMLLAAAPPTNRSPG
;
A
#
# COMPACT_ATOMS: atom_id res chain seq x y z
N MET A 1 14.56 13.90 2.95
CA MET A 1 13.45 14.01 1.99
C MET A 1 14.04 13.67 0.62
N GLY A 2 14.11 12.39 0.27
CA GLY A 2 14.72 11.95 -1.00
C GLY A 2 13.85 12.35 -2.20
N PRO A 3 14.42 12.56 -3.39
CA PRO A 3 13.67 12.92 -4.57
C PRO A 3 12.75 11.76 -4.97
N TYR A 4 11.44 12.03 -4.99
CA TYR A 4 10.46 11.15 -5.60
C TYR A 4 10.71 11.14 -7.10
N LEU A 5 11.13 9.99 -7.65
CA LEU A 5 11.28 9.82 -9.09
C LEU A 5 9.89 9.54 -9.66
N ASP A 6 9.16 10.61 -9.98
CA ASP A 6 7.95 10.48 -10.81
C ASP A 6 8.40 10.21 -12.25
N ARG A 7 8.15 9.01 -12.75
CA ARG A 7 8.44 8.63 -14.14
C ARG A 7 7.15 8.17 -14.78
N GLU A 8 6.59 9.02 -15.63
CA GLU A 8 5.41 8.71 -16.42
C GLU A 8 5.81 8.09 -17.77
N ARG A 9 5.14 7.00 -18.15
CA ARG A 9 5.20 6.41 -19.49
C ARG A 9 3.78 6.14 -19.98
N SER A 10 3.52 6.50 -21.24
CA SER A 10 2.26 6.24 -21.93
C SER A 10 2.44 5.13 -22.96
N THR A 11 1.41 4.30 -23.14
CA THR A 11 1.39 3.18 -24.09
C THR A 11 0.05 3.15 -24.80
N SER A 12 0.04 2.92 -26.12
CA SER A 12 -1.19 2.72 -26.89
C SER A 12 -1.66 1.26 -26.81
N PRO A 13 -2.95 0.97 -27.09
CA PRO A 13 -3.47 -0.40 -27.16
C PRO A 13 -2.74 -1.31 -28.17
N SER A 14 -2.12 -0.72 -29.19
CA SER A 14 -1.32 -1.40 -30.22
C SER A 14 0.12 -1.73 -29.79
N SER A 15 0.56 -1.21 -28.65
CA SER A 15 1.89 -1.49 -28.09
C SER A 15 1.85 -2.64 -27.08
N ASN A 16 2.97 -3.35 -26.90
CA ASN A 16 3.05 -4.44 -25.95
C ASN A 16 3.01 -3.90 -24.50
N TRP A 17 1.81 -3.77 -23.94
CA TRP A 17 1.60 -3.30 -22.57
C TRP A 17 2.36 -4.14 -21.53
N GLN A 18 2.59 -5.42 -21.81
CA GLN A 18 3.36 -6.31 -20.94
C GLN A 18 4.82 -5.85 -20.86
N GLU A 19 5.42 -5.43 -21.98
CA GLU A 19 6.80 -4.92 -22.01
C GLU A 19 6.91 -3.62 -21.19
N THR A 20 5.90 -2.78 -21.23
CA THR A 20 5.88 -1.58 -20.38
C THR A 20 5.74 -1.93 -18.91
N LEU A 21 4.89 -2.90 -18.55
CA LEU A 21 4.80 -3.39 -17.17
C LEU A 21 6.10 -4.07 -16.70
N HIS A 22 6.74 -4.88 -17.54
CA HIS A 22 8.03 -5.48 -17.24
C HIS A 22 9.11 -4.40 -17.10
N GLY A 23 9.09 -3.37 -17.95
CA GLY A 23 9.97 -2.22 -17.86
C GLY A 23 9.77 -1.40 -16.58
N THR A 24 8.52 -1.19 -16.14
CA THR A 24 8.23 -0.49 -14.87
C THR A 24 8.58 -1.36 -13.67
N ALA A 25 8.35 -2.67 -13.72
CA ALA A 25 8.83 -3.60 -12.70
C ALA A 25 10.37 -3.62 -12.61
N ALA A 26 11.07 -3.51 -13.74
CA ALA A 26 12.53 -3.42 -13.77
C ALA A 26 13.05 -2.10 -13.17
N LEU A 27 12.32 -0.98 -13.26
CA LEU A 27 12.67 0.28 -12.59
C LEU A 27 12.71 0.15 -11.05
N ARG A 28 11.99 -0.84 -10.49
CA ARG A 28 12.03 -1.16 -9.06
C ARG A 28 13.30 -1.93 -8.66
N ARG A 29 14.00 -2.56 -9.62
CA ARG A 29 15.16 -3.41 -9.36
C ARG A 29 16.45 -2.55 -9.33
N THR A 30 16.63 -1.73 -8.31
CA THR A 30 17.91 -1.07 -8.04
C THR A 30 18.49 -1.51 -6.68
N ALA A 31 19.71 -2.05 -6.76
CA ALA A 31 20.66 -2.43 -5.70
C ALA A 31 20.34 -3.70 -4.86
N SER A 32 20.84 -4.85 -5.34
CA SER A 32 21.05 -6.08 -4.57
C SER A 32 22.36 -6.01 -3.76
N THR A 33 22.33 -6.27 -2.46
CA THR A 33 23.48 -6.80 -1.71
C THR A 33 23.03 -7.82 -0.68
N GLU A 34 23.98 -8.69 -0.33
CA GLU A 34 23.82 -10.00 0.27
C GLU A 34 23.09 -9.96 1.64
N LYS A 35 22.22 -10.95 1.82
CA LYS A 35 21.44 -11.31 3.02
C LYS A 35 20.05 -10.70 3.22
N ASN A 36 19.68 -9.55 2.65
CA ASN A 36 18.27 -9.18 2.43
C ASN A 36 18.15 -8.14 1.31
N ASN A 37 17.44 -8.54 0.26
CA ASN A 37 17.37 -7.91 -1.06
C ASN A 37 16.86 -6.46 -0.97
N GLY A 38 17.45 -5.50 -1.70
CA GLY A 38 17.06 -4.08 -1.68
C GLY A 38 15.57 -3.79 -1.94
N SER A 39 14.81 -4.80 -2.40
CA SER A 39 13.36 -4.77 -2.52
C SER A 39 12.59 -4.68 -1.19
N SER A 40 13.15 -5.11 -0.05
CA SER A 40 12.47 -5.03 1.25
C SER A 40 12.59 -3.68 1.94
N ARG A 41 13.42 -2.77 1.41
CA ARG A 41 13.88 -1.56 2.10
C ARG A 41 13.33 -0.26 1.50
N SER A 42 12.40 -0.37 0.54
CA SER A 42 11.70 0.77 -0.02
C SER A 42 10.28 0.38 -0.42
N HIS A 43 9.35 1.32 -0.28
CA HIS A 43 7.99 1.16 -0.81
C HIS A 43 8.01 1.43 -2.31
N ALA A 44 7.25 0.65 -3.07
CA ALA A 44 7.00 0.89 -4.48
C ALA A 44 5.51 1.19 -4.72
N ALA A 45 5.25 2.20 -5.54
CA ALA A 45 3.90 2.54 -5.97
C ALA A 45 3.89 2.71 -7.49
N CYS A 46 3.12 1.87 -8.17
CA CYS A 46 2.86 1.98 -9.59
C CYS A 46 1.39 2.34 -9.81
N ARG A 47 1.14 3.39 -10.58
CA ARG A 47 -0.21 3.83 -10.96
C ARG A 47 -0.37 3.67 -12.46
N LEU A 48 -1.30 2.83 -12.87
CA LEU A 48 -1.67 2.65 -14.26
C LEU A 48 -2.97 3.43 -14.51
N ARG A 49 -2.92 4.38 -15.45
CA ARG A 49 -4.09 5.11 -15.94
C ARG A 49 -4.61 4.38 -17.17
N ILE A 50 -5.87 3.98 -17.13
CA ILE A 50 -6.55 3.26 -18.19
C ILE A 50 -7.54 4.23 -18.83
N VAL A 51 -7.22 4.67 -20.04
CA VAL A 51 -8.04 5.61 -20.81
C VAL A 51 -8.90 4.82 -21.79
N ASN A 52 -10.19 5.16 -21.91
CA ASN A 52 -11.04 4.69 -22.98
C ASN A 52 -11.25 5.83 -23.99
N PRO A 53 -10.49 5.87 -25.11
CA PRO A 53 -10.58 6.97 -26.07
C PRO A 53 -11.93 7.10 -26.75
N SER A 54 -12.75 6.04 -26.75
CA SER A 54 -14.07 6.01 -27.38
C SER A 54 -15.19 6.50 -26.47
N ALA A 55 -14.90 6.70 -25.18
CA ALA A 55 -15.87 7.12 -24.18
C ALA A 55 -15.50 8.51 -23.66
N ASP A 56 -15.75 9.54 -24.49
CA ASP A 56 -15.37 10.94 -24.24
C ASP A 56 -15.97 11.54 -22.94
N VAL A 57 -16.98 10.87 -22.36
CA VAL A 57 -17.70 11.28 -21.15
C VAL A 57 -17.35 10.40 -19.93
N VAL A 58 -16.61 9.31 -20.10
CA VAL A 58 -16.30 8.37 -19.01
C VAL A 58 -14.93 8.69 -18.42
N GLU A 59 -14.86 8.88 -17.10
CA GLU A 59 -13.60 9.09 -16.39
C GLU A 59 -12.61 7.92 -16.58
N ASP A 60 -11.31 8.23 -16.62
CA ASP A 60 -10.26 7.21 -16.74
C ASP A 60 -10.27 6.23 -15.57
N GLY A 61 -10.05 4.95 -15.85
CA GLY A 61 -9.76 3.96 -14.83
C GLY A 61 -8.37 4.15 -14.23
N TYR A 62 -8.21 3.81 -12.94
CA TYR A 62 -6.90 3.77 -12.30
C TYR A 62 -6.70 2.45 -11.58
N LEU A 63 -5.57 1.80 -11.85
CA LEU A 63 -5.10 0.63 -11.12
C LEU A 63 -3.84 1.03 -10.33
N TYR A 64 -3.87 0.79 -9.03
CA TYR A 64 -2.76 1.04 -8.12
C TYR A 64 -2.13 -0.30 -7.72
N LEU A 65 -0.84 -0.48 -8.02
CA LEU A 65 -0.04 -1.61 -7.57
C LEU A 65 0.97 -1.07 -6.57
N ILE A 66 0.77 -1.42 -5.31
CA ILE A 66 1.57 -0.92 -4.19
C ILE A 66 2.27 -2.11 -3.57
N ASP A 67 3.58 -2.00 -3.41
CA ASP A 67 4.38 -2.95 -2.64
C ASP A 67 5.04 -2.22 -1.48
N LEU A 68 4.87 -2.77 -0.28
CA LEU A 68 5.31 -2.17 0.95
C LEU A 68 6.62 -2.81 1.40
N ALA A 69 7.54 -1.97 1.87
CA ALA A 69 8.74 -2.43 2.57
C ALA A 69 8.36 -3.28 3.80
N GLY A 70 9.33 -4.10 4.25
CA GLY A 70 9.19 -4.90 5.44
C GLY A 70 8.99 -4.04 6.70
N SER A 71 8.33 -4.63 7.71
CA SER A 71 8.10 -4.00 9.01
C SER A 71 9.05 -4.53 10.09
N GLU A 72 10.28 -4.90 9.71
CA GLU A 72 11.28 -5.46 10.62
C GLU A 72 11.51 -4.57 11.86
N THR A 73 11.78 -5.23 12.99
CA THR A 73 11.87 -4.61 14.32
C THR A 73 13.33 -4.45 14.76
N ALA A 74 13.61 -3.62 15.77
CA ALA A 74 14.95 -3.39 16.33
C ALA A 74 15.76 -4.67 16.65
N ARG A 75 15.09 -5.80 16.94
CA ARG A 75 15.74 -7.10 17.14
C ARG A 75 16.42 -7.64 15.87
N ASP A 76 15.87 -7.33 14.70
CA ASP A 76 16.37 -7.73 13.39
C ASP A 76 17.53 -6.84 12.92
N ILE A 77 17.77 -5.74 13.65
CA ILE A 77 18.65 -4.62 13.30
C ILE A 77 19.88 -4.58 14.22
N ALA A 78 20.04 -5.53 15.16
CA ALA A 78 21.06 -5.51 16.21
C ALA A 78 22.51 -5.40 15.70
N GLU A 79 22.76 -5.72 14.42
CA GLU A 79 24.08 -5.63 13.77
C GLU A 79 24.17 -4.52 12.69
N HIS A 80 23.23 -3.58 12.65
CA HIS A 80 23.18 -2.56 11.59
C HIS A 80 23.95 -1.27 11.96
N GLY A 81 24.68 -0.73 10.99
CA GLY A 81 25.33 0.59 11.11
C GLY A 81 24.33 1.76 11.13
N ALA A 82 24.80 2.96 11.51
CA ALA A 82 23.96 4.14 11.75
C ALA A 82 23.06 4.54 10.56
N ASP A 83 23.56 4.49 9.32
CA ASP A 83 22.77 4.81 8.12
C ASP A 83 21.64 3.81 7.90
N ARG A 84 21.93 2.53 8.16
CA ARG A 84 20.99 1.43 8.03
C ARG A 84 19.87 1.56 9.07
N MET A 85 20.20 1.93 10.31
CA MET A 85 19.21 2.22 11.36
C MET A 85 18.30 3.40 10.99
N LYS A 86 18.85 4.46 10.40
CA LYS A 86 18.08 5.63 9.97
C LYS A 86 17.08 5.28 8.87
N GLU A 87 17.50 4.51 7.87
CA GLU A 87 16.62 4.05 6.78
C GLU A 87 15.48 3.18 7.32
N THR A 88 15.78 2.19 8.18
CA THR A 88 14.74 1.33 8.75
C THR A 88 13.76 2.12 9.65
N ARG A 89 14.25 3.15 10.34
CA ARG A 89 13.37 4.07 11.08
C ARG A 89 12.39 4.79 10.15
N GLU A 90 12.86 5.32 9.02
CA GLU A 90 12.00 6.01 8.05
C GLU A 90 10.94 5.07 7.45
N ILE A 91 11.31 3.82 7.13
CA ILE A 91 10.39 2.78 6.69
C ILE A 91 9.30 2.54 7.75
N ASN A 92 9.70 2.28 9.00
CA ASN A 92 8.77 1.99 10.08
C ASN A 92 7.85 3.17 10.43
N ILE A 93 8.33 4.42 10.29
CA ILE A 93 7.49 5.62 10.43
C ILE A 93 6.39 5.61 9.36
N SER A 94 6.73 5.41 8.09
CA SER A 94 5.74 5.42 7.01
C SER A 94 4.69 4.31 7.15
N LEU A 95 5.10 3.11 7.59
CA LEU A 95 4.19 1.99 7.88
C LEU A 95 3.30 2.25 9.10
N SER A 96 3.83 2.91 10.14
CA SER A 96 3.06 3.28 11.33
C SER A 96 1.98 4.31 11.00
N ILE A 97 2.31 5.32 10.20
CA ILE A 97 1.35 6.32 9.75
C ILE A 97 0.26 5.67 8.87
N LEU A 98 0.62 4.69 8.04
CA LEU A 98 -0.36 3.92 7.26
C LEU A 98 -1.32 3.16 8.18
N LYS A 99 -0.80 2.46 9.20
CA LYS A 99 -1.60 1.75 10.21
C LYS A 99 -2.57 2.70 10.92
N ASP A 100 -2.13 3.91 11.25
CA ASP A 100 -2.99 4.92 11.88
C ASP A 100 -4.06 5.43 10.91
N CYS A 101 -3.75 5.60 9.63
CA CYS A 101 -4.75 5.92 8.62
C CYS A 101 -5.84 4.84 8.54
N ILE A 102 -5.45 3.57 8.49
CA ILE A 102 -6.38 2.43 8.44
C ILE A 102 -7.30 2.43 9.66
N ARG A 103 -6.73 2.57 10.87
CA ARG A 103 -7.51 2.66 12.11
C ARG A 103 -8.55 3.77 12.08
N SER A 104 -8.12 4.99 11.73
CA SER A 104 -9.03 6.14 11.65
C SER A 104 -10.17 5.93 10.65
N ILE A 105 -9.94 5.20 9.56
CA ILE A 105 -10.97 4.88 8.56
C ILE A 105 -11.93 3.81 9.09
N THR A 106 -11.43 2.75 9.72
CA THR A 106 -12.28 1.70 10.30
C THR A 106 -13.15 2.24 11.44
N ASP A 107 -12.60 3.11 12.29
CA ASP A 107 -13.34 3.78 13.36
C ASP A 107 -14.42 4.72 12.79
N ALA A 108 -14.12 5.41 11.67
CA ALA A 108 -15.08 6.24 10.94
C ALA A 108 -16.33 5.47 10.54
N ASN A 109 -16.12 4.24 10.05
CA ASN A 109 -17.19 3.39 9.54
C ASN A 109 -18.01 2.74 10.67
N SER A 110 -17.43 2.65 11.87
CA SER A 110 -18.05 1.98 13.03
C SER A 110 -18.82 2.94 13.95
N SER A 111 -18.52 4.24 13.87
CA SER A 111 -19.06 5.25 14.78
C SER A 111 -20.39 5.85 14.28
N ARG A 112 -21.37 5.98 15.18
CA ARG A 112 -22.62 6.76 14.98
C ARG A 112 -22.38 8.28 15.03
N SER A 113 -21.13 8.74 15.10
CA SER A 113 -20.81 10.16 15.17
C SER A 113 -20.97 10.84 13.81
N SER A 114 -21.70 11.95 13.78
CA SER A 114 -21.90 12.79 12.59
C SER A 114 -20.65 13.53 12.13
N LYS A 115 -19.53 13.47 12.88
CA LYS A 115 -18.27 14.12 12.52
C LYS A 115 -17.34 13.17 11.77
N LYS A 116 -16.95 13.60 10.57
CA LYS A 116 -15.92 12.95 9.74
C LYS A 116 -14.59 12.91 10.50
N PRO A 117 -13.99 11.73 10.74
CA PRO A 117 -12.72 11.64 11.45
C PRO A 117 -11.56 12.15 10.58
N TYR A 118 -10.59 12.75 11.25
CA TYR A 118 -9.33 13.16 10.62
C TYR A 118 -8.48 11.92 10.33
N VAL A 119 -8.06 11.75 9.07
CA VAL A 119 -7.16 10.67 8.65
C VAL A 119 -5.79 11.27 8.28
N PRO A 120 -4.67 10.83 8.89
CA PRO A 120 -3.36 11.47 8.78
C PRO A 120 -2.59 11.21 7.46
N PHE A 121 -3.27 11.23 6.32
CA PHE A 121 -2.65 10.96 5.00
C PHE A 121 -1.47 11.87 4.65
N ARG A 122 -1.37 13.06 5.26
CA ARG A 122 -0.31 14.03 4.94
C ARG A 122 1.02 13.76 5.65
N GLN A 123 1.06 12.82 6.60
CA GLN A 123 2.22 12.63 7.47
C GLN A 123 3.36 11.81 6.82
N SER A 124 3.10 11.05 5.75
CA SER A 124 4.16 10.36 4.99
C SER A 124 3.91 10.45 3.49
N THR A 125 4.96 10.32 2.66
CA THR A 125 4.81 10.26 1.20
C THR A 125 3.95 9.06 0.78
N LEU A 126 4.16 7.90 1.42
CA LEU A 126 3.37 6.69 1.19
C LEU A 126 1.87 6.96 1.39
N THR A 127 1.50 7.54 2.53
CA THR A 127 0.08 7.80 2.86
C THR A 127 -0.53 8.91 2.01
N LYS A 128 0.26 9.86 1.49
CA LYS A 128 -0.21 10.83 0.49
C LYS A 128 -0.61 10.14 -0.81
N THR A 129 0.21 9.20 -1.29
CA THR A 129 -0.08 8.41 -2.51
C THR A 129 -1.30 7.52 -2.32
N LEU A 130 -1.39 6.88 -1.16
CA LEU A 130 -2.48 5.96 -0.80
C LEU A 130 -3.81 6.65 -0.46
N LYS A 131 -3.83 7.98 -0.33
CA LYS A 131 -5.07 8.73 -0.07
C LYS A 131 -6.17 8.38 -1.07
N ASN A 132 -5.84 8.32 -2.37
CA ASN A 132 -6.84 8.00 -3.41
C ASN A 132 -7.36 6.55 -3.35
N VAL A 133 -6.65 5.67 -2.63
CA VAL A 133 -7.03 4.25 -2.44
C VAL A 133 -7.93 4.08 -1.23
N PHE A 134 -7.65 4.78 -0.13
CA PHE A 134 -8.30 4.55 1.16
C PHE A 134 -9.21 5.67 1.66
N ASP A 135 -9.20 6.87 1.07
CA ASP A 135 -10.02 7.99 1.55
C ASP A 135 -11.53 7.69 1.35
N PRO A 136 -12.30 7.47 2.43
CA PRO A 136 -13.72 7.13 2.33
C PRO A 136 -14.57 8.31 1.80
N SER A 137 -14.02 9.52 1.79
CA SER A 137 -14.67 10.70 1.23
C SER A 137 -14.35 10.99 -0.22
N SER A 138 -13.51 10.15 -0.84
CA SER A 138 -13.33 10.19 -2.28
C SER A 138 -14.66 9.86 -2.97
N ASN A 139 -15.07 10.70 -3.92
CA ASN A 139 -16.20 10.40 -4.81
C ASN A 139 -15.95 9.16 -5.68
N ARG A 140 -14.70 8.69 -5.75
CA ARG A 140 -14.25 7.53 -6.51
C ARG A 140 -13.89 6.41 -5.55
N LYS A 141 -14.73 5.39 -5.48
CA LYS A 141 -14.46 4.18 -4.69
C LYS A 141 -13.37 3.35 -5.37
N CYS A 142 -12.27 3.12 -4.67
CA CYS A 142 -11.25 2.16 -5.10
C CYS A 142 -11.62 0.78 -4.53
N LYS A 143 -11.76 -0.23 -5.41
CA LYS A 143 -11.83 -1.62 -4.95
C LYS A 143 -10.41 -2.06 -4.60
N THR A 144 -10.17 -2.30 -3.33
CA THR A 144 -8.82 -2.57 -2.80
C THR A 144 -8.72 -4.01 -2.33
N GLY A 145 -7.75 -4.75 -2.86
CA GLY A 145 -7.30 -6.02 -2.32
C GLY A 145 -5.99 -5.82 -1.56
N VAL A 146 -5.82 -6.53 -0.44
CA VAL A 146 -4.61 -6.44 0.39
C VAL A 146 -4.06 -7.85 0.57
N LEU A 147 -2.78 -8.02 0.26
CA LEU A 147 -2.05 -9.27 0.52
C LEU A 147 -1.25 -9.12 1.81
N ALA A 148 -1.63 -9.88 2.83
CA ALA A 148 -0.92 -9.92 4.10
C ALA A 148 0.19 -10.98 4.04
N CYS A 149 1.43 -10.55 3.86
CA CYS A 149 2.61 -11.42 3.92
C CYS A 149 3.03 -11.62 5.39
N ILE A 150 3.11 -12.87 5.82
CA ILE A 150 3.46 -13.27 7.19
C ILE A 150 4.56 -14.34 7.18
N ASP A 151 5.31 -14.42 8.27
CA ASP A 151 6.29 -15.49 8.48
C ASP A 151 5.73 -16.52 9.47
N PRO A 152 5.79 -17.83 9.16
CA PRO A 152 5.35 -18.90 10.07
C PRO A 152 6.31 -19.16 11.25
N SER A 153 7.48 -18.52 11.28
CA SER A 153 8.49 -18.66 12.33
C SER A 153 7.96 -18.24 13.70
N PHE A 154 8.32 -19.00 14.73
CA PHE A 154 8.00 -18.68 16.12
C PHE A 154 8.57 -17.31 16.53
N LEU A 155 9.75 -16.95 16.02
CA LEU A 155 10.41 -15.69 16.31
C LEU A 155 9.58 -14.47 15.84
N ASP A 156 8.78 -14.67 14.79
CA ASP A 156 8.00 -13.62 14.14
C ASP A 156 6.52 -13.60 14.55
N THR A 157 6.13 -14.43 15.53
CA THR A 157 4.74 -14.53 16.00
C THR A 157 4.12 -13.16 16.33
N VAL A 158 4.90 -12.26 16.95
CA VAL A 158 4.43 -10.92 17.32
C VAL A 158 4.19 -10.05 16.08
N ALA A 159 5.13 -10.07 15.12
CA ALA A 159 5.00 -9.35 13.86
C ALA A 159 3.83 -9.88 13.02
N THR A 160 3.74 -11.21 12.87
CA THR A 160 2.65 -11.90 12.18
C THR A 160 1.29 -11.56 12.79
N LYS A 161 1.15 -11.60 14.12
CA LYS A 161 -0.11 -11.22 14.79
C LYS A 161 -0.48 -9.76 14.53
N ASN A 162 0.50 -8.85 14.51
CA ASN A 162 0.26 -7.45 14.21
C ASN A 162 -0.22 -7.28 12.76
N THR A 163 0.43 -7.90 11.77
CA THR A 163 0.02 -7.85 10.37
C THR A 163 -1.42 -8.35 10.19
N LEU A 164 -1.77 -9.49 10.80
CA LEU A 164 -3.12 -10.06 10.72
C LEU A 164 -4.19 -9.14 11.32
N ARG A 165 -3.90 -8.47 12.45
CA ARG A 165 -4.83 -7.49 13.05
C ARG A 165 -5.18 -6.36 12.10
N TYR A 166 -4.20 -5.82 11.36
CA TYR A 166 -4.49 -4.75 10.39
C TYR A 166 -5.18 -5.28 9.14
N ALA A 167 -4.85 -6.49 8.69
CA ALA A 167 -5.55 -7.13 7.59
C ALA A 167 -7.04 -7.34 7.91
N GLU A 168 -7.35 -7.76 9.14
CA GLU A 168 -8.72 -7.90 9.64
C GLU A 168 -9.49 -6.57 9.58
N MET A 169 -8.88 -5.45 9.97
CA MET A 169 -9.52 -4.13 9.93
C MET A 169 -9.87 -3.64 8.51
N LEU A 170 -9.24 -4.22 7.48
CA LEU A 170 -9.46 -3.90 6.07
C LEU A 170 -10.49 -4.82 5.41
N LEU A 171 -10.94 -5.87 6.11
CA LEU A 171 -12.01 -6.71 5.61
C LEU A 171 -13.30 -5.89 5.53
N ALA A 172 -13.86 -5.79 4.33
CA ALA A 172 -15.22 -5.32 4.17
C ALA A 172 -16.17 -6.30 4.89
N ALA A 173 -17.24 -5.79 5.49
CA ALA A 173 -18.31 -6.63 6.01
C ALA A 173 -18.73 -7.63 4.92
N ALA A 174 -18.83 -8.91 5.28
CA ALA A 174 -19.23 -9.95 4.34
C ALA A 174 -20.53 -9.52 3.64
N PRO A 175 -20.68 -9.74 2.32
CA PRO A 175 -21.95 -9.48 1.65
C PRO A 175 -23.05 -10.25 2.40
N PRO A 176 -24.24 -9.65 2.60
CA PRO A 176 -25.32 -10.32 3.31
C PRO A 176 -25.60 -11.64 2.59
N THR A 177 -25.37 -12.75 3.29
CA THR A 177 -25.72 -14.06 2.77
C THR A 177 -27.24 -14.12 2.75
N ASN A 178 -27.85 -13.90 1.58
CA ASN A 178 -29.24 -14.26 1.34
C ASN A 178 -29.32 -15.80 1.43
N ARG A 179 -29.39 -16.32 2.67
CA ARG A 179 -29.88 -17.67 2.90
C ARG A 179 -31.38 -17.57 2.78
N SER A 180 -31.91 -18.00 1.63
CA SER A 180 -33.33 -18.31 1.50
C SER A 180 -33.71 -19.33 2.58
N PRO A 181 -34.78 -19.09 3.35
CA PRO A 181 -35.33 -20.12 4.22
C PRO A 181 -35.86 -21.24 3.32
N GLY A 182 -35.30 -22.44 3.50
CA GLY A 182 -35.85 -23.68 2.95
C GLY A 182 -37.03 -24.17 3.77
#